data_AF-A0A7J4FU01-F1
#
_entry.id   AF-A0A7J4FU01-F1
#
_cell.length_a   1.000
_cell.length_b   1.000
_cell.length_c   1.000
_cell.angle_alpha   90.00
_cell.angle_beta   90.00
_cell.angle_gamma   90.00
#
_symmetry.space_group_name_H-M   'P 1'
#
loop_
_entity.id
_entity.type
_entity.pdbx_description
1 polymer ?
#
loop_
_entity_poly.entity_id
_entity_poly.type
_entity_poly.pdbx_seq_one_letter_code
_entity_poly.pdbx_strand_id
1 'polypeptide(L)'
;KIGSPPTDCLSPISEDLIYKGIEKEYTIDFIATVKRSPAVYAGSPFLVEAAIAYGGDLPADGRVEILRFANRVPLLYQQGACAITHAIERINWKYYGLSQPGGFPAGPCAILVHVASTNVPFTSESKNAIADIPEILDEVENGVRAVASKMRKYLGRRETLSKRKEKENLIRKVIPKLAVKVSDILGRDVPNINPVVARIMGNLLVNRSIGMNEDGFGVEIRIENHTGTAHSFKLHDFIPYEIGNAEPLPRMAVVGDRFDYLWEVSLRPGEGVNLRYAINGDDNIGEENITLPEPVVEGLPAELVTGARAIA
;
A
#
# COMPACT_ATOMS: atom_id res chain seq x y z
N LYS A 1 -36.50 6.46 -33.04
CA LYS A 1 -35.17 6.21 -32.42
C LYS A 1 -34.63 4.93 -33.04
N ILE A 2 -33.60 5.03 -33.88
CA ILE A 2 -32.88 3.87 -34.42
C ILE A 2 -32.02 3.31 -33.27
N GLY A 3 -31.92 1.99 -33.16
CA GLY A 3 -31.10 1.32 -32.15
C GLY A 3 -29.62 1.63 -32.32
N SER A 4 -28.84 1.51 -31.24
CA SER A 4 -27.38 1.68 -31.33
C SER A 4 -26.77 0.66 -32.30
N PRO A 5 -25.74 1.03 -33.08
CA PRO A 5 -25.00 0.11 -33.92
C PRO A 5 -24.51 -1.13 -33.16
N PRO A 6 -24.41 -2.30 -33.81
CA PRO A 6 -23.88 -3.51 -33.17
C PRO A 6 -22.40 -3.32 -32.82
N THR A 7 -22.05 -3.57 -31.57
CA THR A 7 -20.68 -3.42 -31.03
C THR A 7 -19.85 -4.69 -31.09
N ASP A 8 -20.45 -5.82 -31.49
CA ASP A 8 -19.80 -7.13 -31.63
C ASP A 8 -18.88 -7.24 -32.87
N CYS A 9 -18.82 -6.19 -33.68
CA CYS A 9 -17.96 -6.11 -34.87
C CYS A 9 -16.53 -5.65 -34.57
N LEU A 10 -16.19 -5.36 -33.31
CA LEU A 10 -14.88 -4.84 -32.91
C LEU A 10 -13.96 -5.96 -32.39
N SER A 11 -12.69 -5.90 -32.77
CA SER A 11 -11.67 -6.86 -32.33
C SER A 11 -10.60 -6.17 -31.45
N PRO A 12 -10.86 -5.99 -30.13
CA PRO A 12 -9.89 -5.43 -29.19
C PRO A 12 -8.59 -6.22 -29.11
N ILE A 13 -7.54 -5.61 -28.55
CA ILE A 13 -6.35 -6.35 -28.12
C ILE A 13 -6.63 -7.07 -26.81
N SER A 14 -7.44 -6.49 -25.92
CA SER A 14 -7.74 -6.90 -24.53
C SER A 14 -6.74 -6.42 -23.48
N GLU A 15 -7.25 -6.18 -22.27
CA GLU A 15 -6.44 -5.70 -21.13
C GLU A 15 -5.29 -6.63 -20.78
N ASP A 16 -5.53 -7.94 -20.75
CA ASP A 16 -4.53 -8.96 -20.38
C ASP A 16 -3.37 -9.00 -21.38
N LEU A 17 -3.66 -8.94 -22.69
CA LEU A 17 -2.63 -8.95 -23.71
C LEU A 17 -1.82 -7.65 -23.73
N ILE A 18 -2.46 -6.49 -23.49
CA ILE A 18 -1.75 -5.22 -23.36
C ILE A 18 -0.84 -5.26 -22.12
N TYR A 19 -1.34 -5.77 -20.98
CA TYR A 19 -0.56 -5.91 -19.76
C TYR A 19 0.71 -6.75 -20.00
N LYS A 20 0.54 -7.96 -20.56
CA LYS A 20 1.66 -8.87 -20.86
C LYS A 20 2.63 -8.30 -21.89
N GLY A 21 2.14 -7.55 -22.87
CA GLY A 21 2.99 -6.88 -23.86
C GLY A 21 3.91 -5.85 -23.23
N ILE A 22 3.36 -5.01 -22.33
CA ILE A 22 4.13 -3.98 -21.62
C ILE A 22 5.10 -4.62 -20.61
N GLU A 23 4.65 -5.61 -19.83
CA GLU A 23 5.47 -6.32 -18.85
C GLU A 23 6.67 -7.03 -19.48
N LYS A 24 6.52 -7.52 -20.71
CA LYS A 24 7.61 -8.18 -21.44
C LYS A 24 8.64 -7.20 -21.99
N GLU A 25 8.19 -6.05 -22.47
CA GLU A 25 9.06 -5.07 -23.17
C GLU A 25 9.78 -4.13 -22.20
N TYR A 26 9.15 -3.79 -21.07
CA TYR A 26 9.66 -2.82 -20.12
C TYR A 26 9.87 -3.45 -18.74
N THR A 27 11.00 -3.11 -18.12
CA THR A 27 11.23 -3.35 -16.69
C THR A 27 10.64 -2.18 -15.90
N ILE A 28 9.52 -2.40 -15.21
CA ILE A 28 8.71 -1.34 -14.59
C ILE A 28 8.13 -1.75 -13.24
N ASP A 29 7.79 -0.77 -12.42
CA ASP A 29 7.28 -0.99 -11.06
C ASP A 29 5.76 -1.17 -11.01
N PHE A 30 5.06 -0.62 -12.00
CA PHE A 30 3.60 -0.58 -12.02
C PHE A 30 3.03 -0.55 -13.43
N ILE A 31 2.02 -1.39 -13.67
CA ILE A 31 1.20 -1.40 -14.89
C ILE A 31 -0.27 -1.28 -14.49
N ALA A 32 -1.01 -0.47 -15.23
CA ALA A 32 -2.46 -0.54 -15.23
C ALA A 32 -3.03 -0.46 -16.63
N THR A 33 -3.96 -1.35 -16.94
CA THR A 33 -4.71 -1.39 -18.20
C THR A 33 -6.18 -1.09 -17.96
N VAL A 34 -6.88 -0.71 -19.01
CA VAL A 34 -8.34 -0.61 -19.06
C VAL A 34 -8.84 -0.84 -20.48
N LYS A 35 -9.94 -1.58 -20.60
CA LYS A 35 -10.77 -1.64 -21.80
C LYS A 35 -12.08 -0.95 -21.49
N ARG A 36 -12.41 0.07 -22.28
CA ARG A 36 -13.65 0.83 -22.09
C ARG A 36 -14.84 0.09 -22.70
N SER A 37 -16.05 0.58 -22.44
CA SER A 37 -17.22 0.11 -23.18
C SER A 37 -17.18 0.69 -24.60
N PRO A 38 -17.66 -0.04 -25.62
CA PRO A 38 -17.74 0.52 -26.97
C PRO A 38 -18.61 1.79 -26.99
N ALA A 39 -18.15 2.78 -27.73
CA ALA A 39 -18.83 4.03 -28.02
C ALA A 39 -19.11 4.13 -29.52
N VAL A 40 -19.81 5.17 -29.96
CA VAL A 40 -20.19 5.35 -31.37
C VAL A 40 -19.91 6.78 -31.76
N TYR A 41 -19.28 6.98 -32.91
CA TYR A 41 -19.10 8.29 -33.53
C TYR A 41 -19.65 8.22 -34.95
N ALA A 42 -20.48 9.18 -35.37
CA ALA A 42 -21.05 9.23 -36.73
C ALA A 42 -21.61 7.87 -37.26
N GLY A 43 -22.20 7.04 -36.38
CA GLY A 43 -22.73 5.71 -36.72
C GLY A 43 -21.70 4.57 -36.79
N SER A 44 -20.41 4.87 -36.63
CA SER A 44 -19.33 3.87 -36.56
C SER A 44 -19.03 3.52 -35.10
N PRO A 45 -19.17 2.24 -34.68
CA PRO A 45 -18.78 1.82 -33.35
C PRO A 45 -17.25 1.87 -33.21
N PHE A 46 -16.78 2.25 -32.04
CA PHE A 46 -15.37 2.24 -31.68
C PHE A 46 -15.17 1.87 -30.22
N LEU A 47 -13.96 1.51 -29.88
CA LEU A 47 -13.53 1.10 -28.54
C LEU A 47 -12.17 1.72 -28.26
N VAL A 48 -11.98 2.16 -27.02
CA VAL A 48 -10.68 2.60 -26.52
C VAL A 48 -10.15 1.61 -25.49
N GLU A 49 -8.89 1.23 -25.66
CA GLU A 49 -8.10 0.54 -24.64
C GLU A 49 -6.92 1.43 -24.28
N ALA A 50 -6.63 1.56 -22.99
CA ALA A 50 -5.53 2.38 -22.52
C ALA A 50 -4.70 1.61 -21.49
N ALA A 51 -3.42 1.94 -21.43
CA ALA A 51 -2.52 1.44 -20.41
C ALA A 51 -1.52 2.51 -19.98
N ILE A 52 -1.08 2.40 -18.74
CA ILE A 52 -0.01 3.22 -18.17
C ILE A 52 1.02 2.30 -17.53
N ALA A 53 2.27 2.54 -17.89
CA ALA A 53 3.45 1.94 -17.26
C ALA A 53 4.18 3.04 -16.49
N TYR A 54 4.69 2.72 -15.30
CA TYR A 54 5.39 3.69 -14.45
C TYR A 54 6.60 3.05 -13.75
N GLY A 55 7.69 3.82 -13.68
CA GLY A 55 8.89 3.48 -12.91
C GLY A 55 9.86 2.56 -13.64
N GLY A 56 10.67 1.82 -12.87
CA GLY A 56 11.75 0.96 -13.38
C GLY A 56 12.77 1.71 -14.25
N ASP A 57 13.05 1.19 -15.44
CA ASP A 57 14.09 1.71 -16.34
C ASP A 57 13.62 2.89 -17.21
N LEU A 58 12.37 3.34 -17.03
CA LEU A 58 11.85 4.50 -17.76
C LEU A 58 12.58 5.78 -17.32
N PRO A 59 12.93 6.70 -18.25
CA PRO A 59 13.62 7.94 -17.93
C PRO A 59 12.86 8.79 -16.91
N ALA A 60 13.48 9.09 -15.77
CA ALA A 60 12.86 9.92 -14.74
C ALA A 60 12.64 11.36 -15.21
N ASP A 61 13.55 11.86 -16.04
CA ASP A 61 13.52 13.20 -16.61
C ASP A 61 13.18 13.13 -18.11
N GLY A 62 12.13 13.83 -18.51
CA GLY A 62 11.73 13.92 -19.91
C GLY A 62 10.23 13.79 -20.12
N ARG A 63 9.82 13.97 -21.38
CA ARG A 63 8.43 13.77 -21.79
C ARG A 63 8.09 12.29 -21.71
N VAL A 64 6.86 12.02 -21.25
CA VAL A 64 6.29 10.67 -21.23
C VAL A 64 6.24 10.10 -22.64
N GLU A 65 6.60 8.84 -22.77
CA GLU A 65 6.49 8.10 -24.03
C GLU A 65 5.02 7.77 -24.33
N ILE A 66 4.57 7.99 -25.57
CA ILE A 66 3.19 7.67 -25.98
C ILE A 66 3.20 6.64 -27.10
N LEU A 67 2.64 5.47 -26.82
CA LEU A 67 2.44 4.38 -27.75
C LEU A 67 1.02 4.45 -28.31
N ARG A 68 0.88 4.83 -29.57
CA ARG A 68 -0.41 5.05 -30.24
C ARG A 68 -0.72 3.88 -31.17
N PHE A 69 -1.91 3.31 -31.05
CA PHE A 69 -2.38 2.23 -31.90
C PHE A 69 -3.77 2.52 -32.47
N ALA A 70 -3.97 2.16 -33.74
CA ALA A 70 -5.28 2.17 -34.38
C ALA A 70 -5.51 0.82 -35.06
N ASN A 71 -6.60 0.11 -34.72
CA ASN A 71 -6.90 -1.24 -35.24
C ASN A 71 -5.68 -2.19 -35.22
N ARG A 72 -4.98 -2.26 -34.07
CA ARG A 72 -3.75 -3.03 -33.85
C ARG A 72 -2.51 -2.60 -34.66
N VAL A 73 -2.57 -1.48 -35.37
CA VAL A 73 -1.43 -0.92 -36.12
C VAL A 73 -0.80 0.23 -35.32
N PRO A 74 0.53 0.21 -35.08
CA PRO A 74 1.21 1.30 -34.40
C PRO A 74 1.29 2.56 -35.29
N LEU A 75 1.02 3.72 -34.69
CA LEU A 75 1.13 5.03 -35.34
C LEU A 75 2.44 5.70 -34.92
N LEU A 76 3.45 5.64 -35.79
CA LEU A 76 4.80 6.12 -35.47
C LEU A 76 5.00 7.62 -35.73
N TYR A 77 4.34 8.16 -36.76
CA TYR A 77 4.56 9.54 -37.22
C TYR A 77 3.43 10.49 -36.82
N GLN A 78 3.66 11.79 -36.95
CA GLN A 78 2.64 12.85 -36.78
C GLN A 78 1.92 12.83 -35.42
N GLN A 79 2.69 12.64 -34.34
CA GLN A 79 2.14 12.63 -32.98
C GLN A 79 1.38 13.94 -32.64
N GLY A 80 1.90 15.10 -33.03
CA GLY A 80 1.28 16.40 -32.77
C GLY A 80 0.02 16.72 -33.60
N ALA A 81 -0.48 15.80 -34.42
CA ALA A 81 -1.73 15.95 -35.15
C ALA A 81 -2.76 14.86 -34.77
N CYS A 82 -2.48 14.07 -33.74
CA CYS A 82 -3.25 12.89 -33.39
C CYS A 82 -4.15 13.15 -32.18
N ALA A 83 -5.42 12.78 -32.30
CA ALA A 83 -6.41 12.92 -31.23
C ALA A 83 -5.98 12.27 -29.91
N ILE A 84 -5.29 11.12 -29.96
CA ILE A 84 -4.72 10.48 -28.77
C ILE A 84 -3.79 11.43 -28.00
N THR A 85 -2.90 12.12 -28.69
CA THR A 85 -1.94 13.03 -28.07
C THR A 85 -2.64 14.26 -27.53
N HIS A 86 -3.56 14.84 -28.30
CA HIS A 86 -4.37 15.98 -27.84
C HIS A 86 -5.22 15.63 -26.61
N ALA A 87 -5.80 14.42 -26.55
CA ALA A 87 -6.54 13.94 -25.38
C ALA A 87 -5.65 13.81 -24.14
N ILE A 88 -4.40 13.34 -24.32
CA ILE A 88 -3.42 13.24 -23.23
C ILE A 88 -2.99 14.64 -22.74
N GLU A 89 -2.84 15.60 -23.64
CA GLU A 89 -2.50 17.00 -23.29
C GLU A 89 -3.59 17.70 -22.48
N ARG A 90 -4.87 17.38 -22.74
CA ARG A 90 -6.02 17.93 -21.99
C ARG A 90 -6.09 17.49 -20.53
N ILE A 91 -5.39 16.42 -20.15
CA ILE A 91 -5.38 15.90 -18.78
C ILE A 91 -4.46 16.75 -17.91
N ASN A 92 -4.94 17.14 -16.72
CA ASN A 92 -4.10 17.77 -15.71
C ASN A 92 -3.33 16.68 -14.92
N TRP A 93 -2.10 16.45 -15.34
CA TRP A 93 -1.24 15.35 -14.86
C TRP A 93 -0.69 15.58 -13.46
N LYS A 94 -0.65 16.84 -12.99
CA LYS A 94 -0.26 17.17 -11.61
C LYS A 94 -1.17 16.49 -10.59
N TYR A 95 -2.47 16.37 -10.91
CA TYR A 95 -3.40 15.62 -10.06
C TYR A 95 -3.08 14.12 -10.00
N TYR A 96 -2.42 13.55 -11.00
CA TYR A 96 -2.09 12.13 -11.04
C TYR A 96 -0.67 11.80 -10.55
N GLY A 97 0.08 12.80 -10.08
CA GLY A 97 1.42 12.62 -9.54
C GLY A 97 2.55 12.69 -10.58
N LEU A 98 2.27 13.18 -11.79
CA LEU A 98 3.29 13.47 -12.79
C LEU A 98 3.54 14.97 -12.92
N SER A 99 4.75 15.33 -13.34
CA SER A 99 5.08 16.73 -13.67
C SER A 99 4.51 17.11 -15.04
N GLN A 100 4.31 18.40 -15.30
CA GLN A 100 3.72 18.87 -16.56
C GLN A 100 4.35 20.20 -17.02
N PRO A 101 5.66 20.21 -17.36
CA PRO A 101 6.30 21.40 -17.90
C PRO A 101 5.79 21.68 -19.32
N GLY A 102 5.19 22.85 -19.55
CA GLY A 102 4.70 23.23 -20.87
C GLY A 102 3.45 22.48 -21.36
N GLY A 103 2.64 21.95 -20.45
CA GLY A 103 1.33 21.35 -20.79
C GLY A 103 1.37 19.85 -21.14
N PHE A 104 2.54 19.23 -21.24
CA PHE A 104 2.69 17.80 -21.54
C PHE A 104 3.20 17.01 -20.32
N PRO A 105 2.74 15.77 -20.06
CA PRO A 105 3.23 14.98 -18.94
C PRO A 105 4.73 14.65 -19.05
N ALA A 106 5.42 14.75 -17.92
CA ALA A 106 6.83 14.41 -17.79
C ALA A 106 7.08 13.57 -16.53
N GLY A 107 7.93 12.56 -16.68
CA GLY A 107 8.29 11.59 -15.64
C GLY A 107 8.54 10.17 -16.21
N PRO A 108 8.91 9.22 -15.35
CA PRO A 108 9.21 7.83 -15.72
C PRO A 108 7.91 7.06 -16.02
N CYS A 109 7.28 7.39 -17.14
CA CYS A 109 5.98 6.86 -17.50
C CYS A 109 5.89 6.66 -19.01
N ALA A 110 5.18 5.60 -19.42
CA ALA A 110 4.76 5.36 -20.78
C ALA A 110 3.24 5.15 -20.82
N ILE A 111 2.58 5.75 -21.81
CA ILE A 111 1.13 5.68 -22.00
C ILE A 111 0.84 4.99 -23.33
N LEU A 112 0.10 3.89 -23.29
CA LEU A 112 -0.39 3.22 -24.48
C LEU A 112 -1.88 3.52 -24.66
N VAL A 113 -2.27 3.87 -25.89
CA VAL A 113 -3.68 4.02 -26.25
C VAL A 113 -3.93 3.31 -27.56
N HIS A 114 -4.95 2.46 -27.57
CA HIS A 114 -5.45 1.74 -28.73
C HIS A 114 -6.89 2.16 -29.02
N VAL A 115 -7.14 2.59 -30.26
CA VAL A 115 -8.48 2.86 -30.78
C VAL A 115 -8.84 1.79 -31.80
N ALA A 116 -9.88 1.01 -31.53
CA ALA A 116 -10.44 0.03 -32.45
C ALA A 116 -11.76 0.54 -33.03
N SER A 117 -11.92 0.57 -34.35
CA SER A 117 -13.19 0.94 -34.99
C SER A 117 -13.34 0.27 -36.35
N THR A 118 -14.58 0.11 -36.81
CA THR A 118 -14.88 -0.36 -38.17
C THR A 118 -14.36 0.60 -39.23
N ASN A 119 -14.36 1.90 -38.93
CA ASN A 119 -13.77 2.95 -39.73
C ASN A 119 -12.98 3.83 -38.76
N VAL A 120 -11.68 4.06 -38.98
CA VAL A 120 -10.90 4.97 -38.13
C VAL A 120 -10.79 6.31 -38.85
N PRO A 121 -11.16 7.44 -38.23
CA PRO A 121 -11.10 8.73 -38.89
C PRO A 121 -9.66 9.23 -38.87
N PHE A 122 -8.93 9.01 -39.97
CA PHE A 122 -7.56 9.50 -40.12
C PHE A 122 -7.53 10.94 -40.64
N THR A 123 -6.52 11.72 -40.24
CA THR A 123 -6.33 13.11 -40.72
C THR A 123 -5.85 13.18 -42.18
N SER A 124 -5.20 12.13 -42.68
CA SER A 124 -4.69 12.03 -44.05
C SER A 124 -4.72 10.60 -44.56
N GLU A 125 -4.60 10.43 -45.88
CA GLU A 125 -4.52 9.13 -46.56
C GLU A 125 -3.35 8.25 -46.08
N SER A 126 -2.31 8.88 -45.53
CA SER A 126 -1.14 8.20 -44.99
C SER A 126 -1.41 7.43 -43.68
N LYS A 127 -2.58 7.64 -43.06
CA LYS A 127 -3.07 6.94 -41.85
C LYS A 127 -2.12 6.99 -40.65
N ASN A 128 -1.43 8.12 -40.48
CA ASN A 128 -0.45 8.31 -39.39
C ASN A 128 -1.04 8.92 -38.10
N ALA A 129 -2.22 9.55 -38.18
CA ALA A 129 -2.85 10.22 -37.05
C ALA A 129 -4.38 10.13 -37.12
N ILE A 130 -5.01 9.96 -35.96
CA ILE A 130 -6.45 9.96 -35.78
C ILE A 130 -6.93 11.41 -35.68
N ALA A 131 -8.00 11.76 -36.38
CA ALA A 131 -8.59 13.09 -36.39
C ALA A 131 -9.32 13.41 -35.08
N ASP A 132 -9.39 14.70 -34.76
CA ASP A 132 -10.00 15.26 -33.54
C ASP A 132 -11.53 15.21 -33.58
N ILE A 133 -12.08 14.00 -33.55
CA ILE A 133 -13.52 13.77 -33.37
C ILE A 133 -13.85 13.87 -31.87
N PRO A 134 -14.81 14.72 -31.45
CA PRO A 134 -15.13 14.95 -30.03
C PRO A 134 -15.40 13.67 -29.25
N GLU A 135 -16.19 12.75 -29.80
CA GLU A 135 -16.54 11.49 -29.15
C GLU A 135 -15.32 10.60 -28.92
N ILE A 136 -14.37 10.57 -29.87
CA ILE A 136 -13.12 9.81 -29.73
C ILE A 136 -12.19 10.49 -28.72
N LEU A 137 -12.05 11.83 -28.80
CA LEU A 137 -11.23 12.60 -27.87
C LEU A 137 -11.66 12.38 -26.42
N ASP A 138 -12.95 12.54 -26.14
CA ASP A 138 -13.50 12.39 -24.80
C ASP A 138 -13.34 10.95 -24.27
N GLU A 139 -13.56 9.95 -25.13
CA GLU A 139 -13.44 8.55 -24.72
C GLU A 139 -11.98 8.11 -24.51
N VAL A 140 -11.04 8.65 -25.31
CA VAL A 140 -9.61 8.48 -25.05
C VAL A 140 -9.20 9.14 -23.73
N GLU A 141 -9.63 10.37 -23.50
CA GLU A 141 -9.37 11.10 -22.26
C GLU A 141 -9.90 10.32 -21.04
N ASN A 142 -11.11 9.77 -21.12
CA ASN A 142 -11.70 8.93 -20.08
C ASN A 142 -10.94 7.61 -19.86
N GLY A 143 -10.51 6.96 -20.93
CA GLY A 143 -9.67 5.75 -20.86
C GLY A 143 -8.34 6.01 -20.15
N VAL A 144 -7.64 7.08 -20.54
CA VAL A 144 -6.36 7.46 -19.93
C VAL A 144 -6.54 7.88 -18.47
N ARG A 145 -7.60 8.64 -18.13
CA ARG A 145 -7.90 9.00 -16.73
C ARG A 145 -8.15 7.79 -15.84
N ALA A 146 -8.76 6.73 -16.37
CA ALA A 146 -9.02 5.51 -15.60
C ALA A 146 -7.72 4.83 -15.15
N VAL A 147 -6.74 4.69 -16.06
CA VAL A 147 -5.43 4.11 -15.73
C VAL A 147 -4.57 5.07 -14.90
N ALA A 148 -4.61 6.38 -15.18
CA ALA A 148 -3.92 7.39 -14.38
C ALA A 148 -4.42 7.42 -12.92
N SER A 149 -5.72 7.19 -12.70
CA SER A 149 -6.29 7.08 -11.35
C SER A 149 -5.77 5.86 -10.59
N LYS A 150 -5.55 4.73 -11.27
CA LYS A 150 -4.93 3.53 -10.67
C LYS A 150 -3.46 3.82 -10.31
N MET A 151 -2.71 4.48 -11.19
CA MET A 151 -1.34 4.91 -10.92
C MET A 151 -1.24 5.86 -9.72
N ARG A 152 -2.13 6.87 -9.62
CA ARG A 152 -2.15 7.79 -8.48
C ARG A 152 -2.32 7.06 -7.14
N LYS A 153 -3.17 6.03 -7.09
CA LYS A 153 -3.36 5.20 -5.88
C LYS A 153 -2.08 4.44 -5.53
N TYR A 154 -1.37 3.91 -6.52
CA TYR A 154 -0.07 3.27 -6.33
C TYR A 154 0.97 4.26 -5.77
N LEU A 155 1.12 5.44 -6.39
CA LEU A 155 2.04 6.49 -5.93
C LEU A 155 1.73 6.96 -4.51
N GLY A 156 0.45 7.17 -4.19
CA GLY A 156 0.03 7.59 -2.85
C GLY A 156 0.33 6.55 -1.77
N ARG A 157 0.17 5.25 -2.09
CA ARG A 157 0.58 4.17 -1.18
C ARG A 157 2.09 4.17 -0.96
N ARG A 158 2.87 4.30 -2.02
CA ARG A 158 4.34 4.35 -1.96
C ARG A 158 4.84 5.53 -1.13
N GLU A 159 4.28 6.72 -1.34
CA GLU A 159 4.64 7.94 -0.60
C GLU A 159 4.29 7.82 0.89
N THR A 160 3.11 7.28 1.20
CA THR A 160 2.68 7.06 2.60
C THR A 160 3.62 6.11 3.33
N LEU A 161 4.04 5.02 2.67
CA LEU A 161 5.02 4.07 3.21
C LEU A 161 6.40 4.72 3.40
N SER A 162 6.88 5.51 2.44
CA SER A 162 8.17 6.22 2.58
C SER A 162 8.15 7.17 3.78
N LYS A 163 7.11 8.01 3.90
CA LYS A 163 6.96 8.94 5.02
C LYS A 163 6.88 8.22 6.37
N ARG A 164 6.18 7.07 6.43
CA ARG A 164 6.11 6.26 7.66
C ARG A 164 7.49 5.73 8.05
N LYS A 165 8.25 5.22 7.08
CA LYS A 165 9.62 4.70 7.30
C LYS A 165 10.61 5.80 7.70
N GLU A 166 10.55 6.96 7.06
CA GLU A 166 11.35 8.15 7.43
C GLU A 166 11.05 8.59 8.86
N LYS A 167 9.77 8.68 9.21
CA LYS A 167 9.31 9.01 10.56
C LYS A 167 9.81 7.98 11.59
N GLU A 168 9.69 6.69 11.29
CA GLU A 168 10.19 5.60 12.15
C GLU A 168 11.70 5.72 12.38
N ASN A 169 12.49 5.90 11.32
CA ASN A 169 13.94 6.05 11.41
C ASN A 169 14.34 7.24 12.28
N LEU A 170 13.64 8.37 12.13
CA LEU A 170 13.88 9.56 12.94
C LEU A 170 13.54 9.31 14.42
N ILE A 171 12.41 8.68 14.70
CA ILE A 171 11.97 8.35 16.07
C ILE A 171 12.95 7.39 16.75
N ARG A 172 13.34 6.30 16.07
CA ARG A 172 14.32 5.33 16.58
C ARG A 172 15.67 5.98 16.91
N LYS A 173 16.06 7.04 16.20
CA LYS A 173 17.32 7.76 16.43
C LYS A 173 17.21 8.82 17.52
N VAL A 174 16.09 9.54 17.60
CA VAL A 174 15.94 10.75 18.43
C VAL A 174 15.42 10.42 19.83
N ILE A 175 14.37 9.59 19.95
CA ILE A 175 13.70 9.35 21.23
C ILE A 175 14.64 8.71 22.28
N PRO A 176 15.44 7.66 21.96
CA PRO A 176 16.37 7.11 22.95
C PRO A 176 17.40 8.13 23.45
N LYS A 177 17.90 8.99 22.56
CA LYS A 177 18.88 10.03 22.92
C LYS A 177 18.28 11.09 23.83
N LEU A 178 17.01 11.45 23.62
CA LEU A 178 16.29 12.36 24.51
C LEU A 178 16.06 11.72 25.87
N ALA A 179 15.64 10.45 25.90
CA ALA A 179 15.40 9.73 27.14
C ALA A 179 16.64 9.68 28.04
N VAL A 180 17.80 9.31 27.48
CA VAL A 180 19.09 9.31 28.20
C VAL A 180 19.44 10.71 28.70
N LYS A 181 19.42 11.73 27.83
CA LYS A 181 19.79 13.09 28.25
C LYS A 181 18.88 13.67 29.34
N VAL A 182 17.57 13.43 29.26
CA VAL A 182 16.62 13.91 30.26
C VAL A 182 16.81 13.16 31.58
N SER A 183 17.05 11.85 31.51
CA SER A 183 17.40 10.99 32.65
C SER A 183 18.69 11.48 33.33
N ASP A 184 19.74 11.77 32.57
CA ASP A 184 21.00 12.32 33.05
C ASP A 184 20.82 13.67 33.77
N ILE A 185 20.04 14.58 33.19
CA ILE A 185 19.78 15.91 33.77
C ILE A 185 18.98 15.81 35.07
N LEU A 186 18.00 14.90 35.13
CA LEU A 186 17.13 14.71 36.30
C LEU A 186 17.71 13.76 37.35
N GLY A 187 18.81 13.06 37.04
CA GLY A 187 19.39 12.02 37.89
C GLY A 187 18.44 10.85 38.16
N ARG A 188 17.61 10.47 37.18
CA ARG A 188 16.63 9.37 37.28
C ARG A 188 16.94 8.28 36.27
N ASP A 189 16.39 7.08 36.45
CA ASP A 189 16.54 6.01 35.46
C ASP A 189 15.90 6.35 34.12
N VAL A 190 16.42 5.74 33.04
CA VAL A 190 15.93 5.93 31.68
C VAL A 190 14.51 5.36 31.59
N PRO A 191 13.50 6.18 31.23
CA PRO A 191 12.12 5.71 31.14
C PRO A 191 11.94 4.80 29.92
N ASN A 192 10.96 3.88 30.00
CA ASN A 192 10.55 3.08 28.85
C ASN A 192 9.95 3.99 27.76
N ILE A 193 10.58 3.99 26.58
CA ILE A 193 10.20 4.82 25.44
C ILE A 193 9.10 4.22 24.58
N ASN A 194 8.83 2.92 24.70
CA ASN A 194 7.90 2.18 23.83
C ASN A 194 6.48 2.78 23.81
N PRO A 195 5.88 3.21 24.95
CA PRO A 195 4.56 3.84 24.94
C PRO A 195 4.52 5.14 24.12
N VAL A 196 5.58 5.95 24.20
CA VAL A 196 5.69 7.21 23.45
C VAL A 196 5.86 6.91 21.96
N VAL A 197 6.73 5.96 21.62
CA VAL A 197 6.96 5.52 20.24
C VAL A 197 5.67 5.00 19.62
N ALA A 198 4.96 4.10 20.30
CA ALA A 198 3.70 3.53 19.82
C ALA A 198 2.63 4.59 19.57
N ARG A 199 2.50 5.57 20.48
CA ARG A 199 1.56 6.69 20.35
C ARG A 199 1.90 7.60 19.16
N ILE A 200 3.18 7.93 18.96
CA ILE A 200 3.60 8.76 17.83
C ILE A 200 3.41 8.03 16.50
N MET A 201 3.72 6.73 16.45
CA MET A 201 3.58 5.90 15.25
C MET A 201 2.13 5.49 14.95
N GLY A 202 1.23 5.59 15.93
CA GLY A 202 -0.15 5.11 15.82
C GLY A 202 -0.19 3.60 15.70
N ASN A 203 0.60 2.90 16.53
CA ASN A 203 0.76 1.45 16.52
C ASN A 203 0.02 0.80 17.69
N LEU A 204 -0.16 -0.52 17.61
CA LEU A 204 -0.54 -1.34 18.76
C LEU A 204 0.64 -1.39 19.73
N LEU A 205 0.44 -0.87 20.94
CA LEU A 205 1.38 -0.98 22.04
C LEU A 205 1.14 -2.30 22.77
N VAL A 206 2.18 -3.10 22.96
CA VAL A 206 2.20 -4.21 23.90
C VAL A 206 3.28 -3.90 24.93
N ASN A 207 2.90 -3.77 26.20
CA ASN A 207 3.84 -3.48 27.27
C ASN A 207 3.67 -4.50 28.40
N ARG A 208 4.75 -5.20 28.75
CA ARG A 208 4.78 -6.10 29.89
C ARG A 208 5.44 -5.40 31.08
N SER A 209 4.77 -5.44 32.22
CA SER A 209 5.35 -5.13 33.53
C SER A 209 5.33 -6.38 34.40
N ILE A 210 6.42 -6.58 35.14
CA ILE A 210 6.59 -7.68 36.09
C ILE A 210 6.76 -7.03 37.48
N GLY A 211 6.00 -7.51 38.45
CA GLY A 211 6.10 -7.12 39.86
C GLY A 211 6.23 -8.34 40.76
N MET A 212 6.89 -8.19 41.90
CA MET A 212 6.90 -9.24 42.93
C MET A 212 5.60 -9.20 43.73
N ASN A 213 5.01 -10.38 43.97
CA ASN A 213 3.89 -10.60 44.87
C ASN A 213 4.34 -11.52 46.01
N GLU A 214 3.53 -11.67 47.06
CA GLU A 214 3.86 -12.44 48.26
C GLU A 214 4.23 -13.92 47.98
N ASP A 215 3.71 -14.51 46.90
CA ASP A 215 3.90 -15.93 46.53
C ASP A 215 4.64 -16.16 45.19
N GLY A 216 5.24 -15.13 44.59
CA GLY A 216 5.93 -15.24 43.30
C GLY A 216 5.96 -13.94 42.48
N PHE A 217 5.78 -14.04 41.16
CA PHE A 217 5.83 -12.88 40.27
C PHE A 217 4.48 -12.63 39.59
N GLY A 218 3.95 -11.43 39.74
CA GLY A 218 2.79 -10.95 38.98
C GLY A 218 3.23 -10.33 37.66
N VAL A 219 2.63 -10.78 36.55
CA VAL A 219 2.86 -10.24 35.21
C VAL A 219 1.60 -9.56 34.72
N GLU A 220 1.73 -8.32 34.26
CA GLU A 220 0.68 -7.56 33.59
C GLU A 220 1.13 -7.20 32.17
N ILE A 221 0.36 -7.62 31.17
CA ILE A 221 0.53 -7.24 29.77
C ILE A 221 -0.58 -6.27 29.41
N ARG A 222 -0.22 -5.00 29.26
CA ARG A 222 -1.11 -3.94 28.80
C ARG A 222 -1.00 -3.79 27.29
N ILE A 223 -2.15 -3.89 26.62
CA ILE A 223 -2.25 -3.74 25.17
C ILE A 223 -3.13 -2.55 24.85
N GLU A 224 -2.65 -1.63 24.01
CA GLU A 224 -3.41 -0.44 23.60
C GLU A 224 -3.39 -0.26 22.08
N ASN A 225 -4.55 -0.01 21.49
CA ASN A 225 -4.67 0.25 20.06
C ASN A 225 -4.62 1.76 19.77
N HIS A 226 -3.46 2.29 19.36
CA HIS A 226 -3.33 3.67 18.87
C HIS A 226 -3.50 3.81 17.36
N THR A 227 -3.90 2.74 16.66
CA THR A 227 -4.19 2.80 15.23
C THR A 227 -5.56 3.46 14.97
N GLY A 228 -5.82 3.85 13.73
CA GLY A 228 -7.13 4.37 13.31
C GLY A 228 -8.18 3.30 13.02
N THR A 229 -7.86 2.02 13.16
CA THR A 229 -8.71 0.88 12.77
C THR A 229 -8.87 -0.14 13.90
N ALA A 230 -9.99 -0.86 13.90
CA ALA A 230 -10.15 -1.98 14.81
C ALA A 230 -9.29 -3.16 14.33
N HIS A 231 -8.65 -3.85 15.28
CA HIS A 231 -7.80 -5.00 14.99
C HIS A 231 -8.20 -6.17 15.87
N SER A 232 -8.34 -7.35 15.25
CA SER A 232 -8.43 -8.64 15.92
C SER A 232 -7.14 -9.40 15.65
N PHE A 233 -6.48 -9.84 16.70
CA PHE A 233 -5.19 -10.52 16.63
C PHE A 233 -5.06 -11.54 17.76
N LYS A 234 -4.05 -12.39 17.65
CA LYS A 234 -3.71 -13.38 18.68
C LYS A 234 -2.42 -12.94 19.36
N LEU A 235 -2.42 -12.93 20.70
CA LEU A 235 -1.22 -12.73 21.48
C LEU A 235 -0.74 -14.08 22.01
N HIS A 236 0.48 -14.45 21.65
CA HIS A 236 1.21 -15.60 22.17
C HIS A 236 2.23 -15.13 23.19
N ASP A 237 2.29 -15.83 24.31
CA ASP A 237 3.30 -15.63 25.33
C ASP A 237 4.05 -16.93 25.59
N PHE A 238 5.27 -17.03 25.03
CA PHE A 238 6.10 -18.22 25.08
C PHE A 238 7.03 -18.19 26.29
N ILE A 239 6.61 -18.73 27.42
CA ILE A 239 7.37 -18.71 28.67
C ILE A 239 7.68 -20.13 29.18
N PRO A 240 8.81 -20.34 29.88
CA PRO A 240 9.18 -21.66 30.41
C PRO A 240 8.51 -22.00 31.74
N TYR A 241 7.51 -21.21 32.18
CA TYR A 241 6.88 -21.33 33.49
C TYR A 241 5.38 -21.57 33.35
N GLU A 242 4.82 -22.34 34.29
CA GLU A 242 3.38 -22.45 34.43
C GLU A 242 2.81 -21.18 35.08
N ILE A 243 1.68 -20.68 34.56
CA ILE A 243 0.98 -19.51 35.12
C ILE A 243 -0.22 -19.92 35.97
N GLY A 244 -0.42 -19.20 37.06
CA GLY A 244 -1.63 -19.20 37.88
C GLY A 244 -2.41 -17.90 37.74
N ASN A 245 -3.66 -17.89 38.22
CA ASN A 245 -4.51 -16.70 38.37
C ASN A 245 -4.58 -15.81 37.11
N ALA A 246 -4.69 -16.41 35.92
CA ALA A 246 -4.71 -15.69 34.67
C ALA A 246 -6.08 -15.06 34.36
N GLU A 247 -6.12 -13.75 34.14
CA GLU A 247 -7.30 -12.97 33.79
C GLU A 247 -7.03 -12.09 32.57
N PRO A 248 -7.74 -12.29 31.44
CA PRO A 248 -8.65 -13.38 31.12
C PRO A 248 -7.90 -14.72 30.93
N LEU A 249 -8.62 -15.85 31.05
CA LEU A 249 -8.05 -17.19 30.89
C LEU A 249 -7.51 -17.42 29.46
N PRO A 250 -6.21 -17.73 29.28
CA PRO A 250 -5.64 -18.07 27.99
C PRO A 250 -5.98 -19.50 27.58
N ARG A 251 -5.80 -19.79 26.28
CA ARG A 251 -5.58 -21.17 25.83
C ARG A 251 -4.12 -21.51 26.03
N MET A 252 -3.83 -22.67 26.62
CA MET A 252 -2.47 -23.16 26.82
C MET A 252 -2.13 -24.24 25.79
N ALA A 253 -0.95 -24.16 25.19
CA ALA A 253 -0.34 -25.22 24.43
C ALA A 253 1.10 -25.47 24.92
N VAL A 254 1.55 -26.73 24.89
CA VAL A 254 2.92 -27.09 25.25
C VAL A 254 3.74 -27.22 23.96
N VAL A 255 4.82 -26.45 23.85
CA VAL A 255 5.70 -26.41 22.67
C VAL A 255 7.12 -26.68 23.12
N GLY A 256 7.54 -27.95 23.04
CA GLY A 256 8.87 -28.38 23.49
C GLY A 256 9.00 -28.28 25.02
N ASP A 257 9.92 -27.43 25.48
CA ASP A 257 10.20 -27.14 26.89
C ASP A 257 9.51 -25.86 27.40
N ARG A 258 8.63 -25.25 26.59
CA ARG A 258 7.93 -24.00 26.92
C ARG A 258 6.43 -24.14 26.81
N PHE A 259 5.74 -23.25 27.52
CA PHE A 259 4.31 -23.06 27.44
C PHE A 259 3.99 -21.86 26.54
N ASP A 260 3.04 -22.03 25.64
CA ASP A 260 2.44 -20.97 24.84
C ASP A 260 1.07 -20.62 25.42
N TYR A 261 0.96 -19.41 25.95
CA TYR A 261 -0.31 -18.84 26.41
C TYR A 261 -0.89 -17.92 25.35
N LEU A 262 -2.03 -18.34 24.81
CA LEU A 262 -2.71 -17.70 23.69
C LEU A 262 -3.95 -16.93 24.18
N TRP A 263 -3.98 -15.64 23.84
CA TRP A 263 -5.16 -14.78 23.96
C TRP A 263 -5.64 -14.30 22.59
N GLU A 264 -6.93 -14.46 22.33
CA GLU A 264 -7.60 -13.82 21.18
C GLU A 264 -8.11 -12.45 21.62
N VAL A 265 -7.56 -11.38 21.03
CA VAL A 265 -7.82 -10.00 21.44
C VAL A 265 -8.41 -9.23 20.27
N SER A 266 -9.46 -8.45 20.53
CA SER A 266 -10.09 -7.55 19.57
C SER A 266 -10.21 -6.17 20.20
N LEU A 267 -9.58 -5.15 19.59
CA LEU A 267 -9.51 -3.80 20.13
C LEU A 267 -9.96 -2.78 19.08
N ARG A 268 -10.89 -1.91 19.46
CA ARG A 268 -11.26 -0.71 18.69
C ARG A 268 -10.18 0.37 18.78
N PRO A 269 -10.20 1.38 17.90
CA PRO A 269 -9.30 2.53 18.00
C PRO A 269 -9.40 3.20 19.38
N GLY A 270 -8.27 3.37 20.06
CA GLY A 270 -8.19 3.96 21.39
C GLY A 270 -8.54 3.03 22.55
N GLU A 271 -8.96 1.79 22.28
CA GLU A 271 -9.25 0.79 23.30
C GLU A 271 -7.98 0.08 23.78
N GLY A 272 -8.01 -0.42 25.01
CA GLY A 272 -6.94 -1.23 25.57
C GLY A 272 -7.46 -2.33 26.48
N VAL A 273 -6.66 -3.37 26.63
CA VAL A 273 -6.94 -4.51 27.52
C VAL A 273 -5.70 -4.80 28.36
N ASN A 274 -5.92 -5.23 29.60
CA ASN A 274 -4.87 -5.70 30.48
C ASN A 274 -5.05 -7.20 30.67
N LEU A 275 -3.99 -7.96 30.40
CA LEU A 275 -3.90 -9.39 30.68
C LEU A 275 -3.02 -9.55 31.92
N ARG A 276 -3.48 -10.28 32.92
CA ARG A 276 -2.76 -10.47 34.18
C ARG A 276 -2.60 -11.96 34.44
N TYR A 277 -1.45 -12.37 34.94
CA TYR A 277 -1.23 -13.72 35.43
C TYR A 277 -0.12 -13.72 36.49
N ALA A 278 -0.06 -14.77 37.30
CA ALA A 278 0.99 -15.00 38.28
C ALA A 278 1.88 -16.16 37.83
N ILE A 279 3.18 -16.07 38.10
CA ILE A 279 4.13 -17.18 37.96
C ILE A 279 4.50 -17.60 39.38
N ASN A 280 4.26 -18.86 39.71
CA ASN A 280 4.64 -19.42 41.01
C ASN A 280 6.17 -19.56 41.05
N GLY A 281 6.79 -19.08 42.12
CA GLY A 281 8.22 -19.27 42.35
C GLY A 281 8.50 -20.70 42.78
N ASP A 282 9.04 -21.53 41.90
CA ASP A 282 9.70 -22.78 42.32
C ASP A 282 11.10 -22.45 42.87
N ASP A 283 11.64 -23.30 43.77
CA ASP A 283 12.92 -23.17 44.49
C ASP A 283 14.18 -22.86 43.61
N ASN A 284 14.06 -22.92 42.28
CA ASN A 284 15.11 -22.58 41.30
C ASN A 284 15.08 -21.13 40.79
N ILE A 285 14.05 -20.35 41.12
CA ILE A 285 13.96 -18.93 40.79
C ILE A 285 14.49 -18.17 42.01
N GLY A 286 15.82 -18.03 42.09
CA GLY A 286 16.44 -17.16 43.08
C GLY A 286 15.84 -15.75 43.01
N GLU A 287 15.98 -14.96 44.09
CA GLU A 287 15.44 -13.60 44.27
C GLU A 287 15.88 -12.56 43.20
N GLU A 288 16.47 -12.99 42.08
CA GLU A 288 16.89 -12.18 40.95
C GLU A 288 15.78 -12.04 39.90
N ASN A 289 15.73 -10.85 39.28
CA ASN A 289 14.72 -10.45 38.30
C ASN A 289 14.45 -11.51 37.21
N ILE A 290 13.23 -12.06 37.15
CA ILE A 290 12.81 -12.92 36.04
C ILE A 290 12.86 -12.12 34.73
N THR A 291 13.61 -12.63 33.75
CA THR A 291 13.62 -12.11 32.39
C THR A 291 12.74 -13.00 31.50
N LEU A 292 11.62 -12.45 31.03
CA LEU A 292 10.70 -13.15 30.13
C LEU A 292 10.92 -12.69 28.67
N PRO A 293 10.81 -13.59 27.67
CA PRO A 293 10.90 -13.23 26.26
C PRO A 293 9.74 -12.33 25.83
N GLU A 294 9.95 -11.53 24.77
CA GLU A 294 8.90 -10.65 24.25
C GLU A 294 7.67 -11.44 23.79
N PRO A 295 6.45 -10.95 24.08
CA PRO A 295 5.22 -11.51 23.50
C PRO A 295 5.26 -11.49 21.97
N VAL A 296 4.49 -12.39 21.36
CA VAL A 296 4.35 -12.49 19.90
C VAL A 296 2.91 -12.18 19.50
N VAL A 297 2.73 -11.26 18.56
CA VAL A 297 1.42 -10.91 17.98
C VAL A 297 1.26 -11.59 16.62
N GLU A 298 0.32 -12.52 16.51
CA GLU A 298 -0.07 -13.15 15.24
C GLU A 298 -1.25 -12.40 14.60
N GLY A 299 -1.17 -12.20 13.28
CA GLY A 299 -2.25 -11.61 12.46
C GLY A 299 -2.12 -10.11 12.21
N LEU A 300 -1.02 -9.49 12.62
CA LEU A 300 -0.70 -8.10 12.32
C LEU A 300 0.72 -7.97 11.72
N PRO A 301 0.93 -7.05 10.77
CA PRO A 301 2.26 -6.76 10.26
C PRO A 301 3.13 -6.11 11.34
N ALA A 302 4.43 -6.43 11.34
CA ALA A 302 5.41 -5.93 12.32
C ALA A 302 5.49 -4.39 12.39
N GLU A 303 5.16 -3.71 11.30
CA GLU A 303 5.13 -2.24 11.24
C GLU A 303 4.05 -1.60 12.13
N LEU A 304 3.01 -2.36 12.49
CA LEU A 304 1.88 -1.92 13.32
C LEU A 304 2.03 -2.28 14.79
N VAL A 305 3.06 -3.01 15.20
CA VAL A 305 3.22 -3.50 16.57
C VAL A 305 4.46 -2.87 17.22
N THR A 306 4.38 -2.52 18.50
CA THR A 306 5.49 -1.94 19.26
C THR A 306 5.56 -2.56 20.65
N GLY A 307 6.73 -3.08 21.03
CA GLY A 307 6.95 -3.78 22.31
C GLY A 307 6.65 -5.29 22.27
N ALA A 308 6.38 -5.84 21.09
CA ALA A 308 6.22 -7.27 20.85
C ALA A 308 6.70 -7.63 19.44
N ARG A 309 7.04 -8.90 19.22
CA ARG A 309 7.36 -9.42 17.89
C ARG A 309 6.07 -9.70 17.14
N ALA A 310 5.98 -9.39 15.85
CA ALA A 310 4.79 -9.71 15.06
C ALA A 310 5.06 -10.80 14.03
N ILE A 311 4.05 -11.64 13.79
CA ILE A 311 4.00 -12.65 12.74
C ILE A 311 2.73 -12.37 11.92
N ALA A 312 2.92 -11.98 10.65
CA ALA A 312 1.84 -11.62 9.74
C ALA A 312 1.22 -12.85 9.08
#